data_AF-A0A852IUT9-F1
#
_entry.id   AF-A0A852IUT9-F1
#
_cell.length_a   1.000
_cell.length_b   1.000
_cell.length_c   1.000
_cell.angle_alpha   90.00
_cell.angle_beta   90.00
_cell.angle_gamma   90.00
#
_symmetry.space_group_name_H-M   'P 1'
#
loop_
_entity.id
_entity.type
_entity.pdbx_description
1 polymer ?
#
loop_
_entity_poly.entity_id
_entity_poly.type
_entity_poly.pdbx_seq_one_letter_code
_entity_poly.pdbx_strand_id
1 'polypeptide(L)'
;MLYQIHLLSAVTVLGVLEQAYFFLQVIYARRAFGIPPPKISGPPEFERIFRAQVNSSEYFPIFLALLWQAGLFFHQGLAAALGLLYLCSRYCYFKGYRTSSSERLAPMYFSAGVLWVLLAAAALGVLHFSLSHYVGLDVLRLLTA
;
A
#
# COMPACT_ATOMS: atom_id res chain seq x y z
N MET A 1 -9.16 -22.44 -3.53
CA MET A 1 -9.26 -20.97 -3.63
C MET A 1 -8.85 -20.25 -2.34
N LEU A 2 -9.52 -20.43 -1.20
CA LEU A 2 -9.19 -19.66 0.04
C LEU A 2 -7.73 -19.83 0.52
N TYR A 3 -7.18 -21.04 0.49
CA TYR A 3 -5.77 -21.29 0.81
C TYR A 3 -4.77 -20.58 -0.12
N GLN A 4 -5.19 -20.15 -1.30
CA GLN A 4 -4.33 -19.43 -2.26
C GLN A 4 -4.43 -17.90 -2.13
N ILE A 5 -5.37 -17.38 -1.32
CA ILE A 5 -5.58 -15.93 -1.15
C ILE A 5 -5.64 -15.45 0.31
N HIS A 6 -5.62 -16.36 1.29
CA HIS A 6 -5.78 -16.02 2.70
C HIS A 6 -4.72 -15.03 3.22
N LEU A 7 -3.47 -15.11 2.76
CA LEU A 7 -2.42 -14.17 3.17
C LEU A 7 -2.68 -12.76 2.62
N LEU A 8 -3.10 -12.65 1.35
CA LEU A 8 -3.45 -11.38 0.73
C LEU A 8 -4.67 -10.75 1.41
N SER A 9 -5.65 -11.59 1.75
CA SER A 9 -6.86 -11.19 2.46
C SER A 9 -6.53 -10.65 3.85
N ALA A 10 -5.65 -11.33 4.60
CA ALA A 10 -5.19 -10.88 5.91
C ALA A 10 -4.47 -9.52 5.82
N VAL A 11 -3.55 -9.35 4.87
CA VAL A 11 -2.86 -8.07 4.64
C VAL A 11 -3.83 -6.98 4.21
N THR A 12 -4.83 -7.31 3.39
CA THR A 12 -5.89 -6.36 3.00
C THR A 12 -6.67 -5.87 4.21
N VAL A 13 -7.10 -6.77 5.11
CA VAL A 13 -7.80 -6.41 6.35
C VAL A 13 -6.91 -5.53 7.24
N LEU A 14 -5.63 -5.87 7.39
CA LEU A 14 -4.68 -5.03 8.14
C LEU A 14 -4.55 -3.63 7.54
N GLY A 15 -4.50 -3.53 6.21
CA GLY A 15 -4.47 -2.23 5.52
C GLY A 15 -5.74 -1.42 5.73
N VAL A 16 -6.92 -2.06 5.73
CA VAL A 16 -8.18 -1.38 6.07
C VAL A 16 -8.17 -0.88 7.52
N LEU A 17 -7.67 -1.67 8.47
CA LEU A 17 -7.53 -1.27 9.87
C LEU A 17 -6.56 -0.08 10.03
N GLU A 18 -5.45 -0.08 9.30
CA GLU A 18 -4.52 1.06 9.27
C GLU A 18 -5.19 2.33 8.74
N GLN A 19 -5.92 2.24 7.62
CA GLN A 19 -6.65 3.36 7.05
C GLN A 19 -7.71 3.88 8.03
N ALA A 20 -8.46 2.99 8.69
CA ALA A 20 -9.42 3.34 9.73
C ALA A 20 -8.75 4.08 10.91
N TYR A 21 -7.57 3.62 11.34
CA TYR A 21 -6.78 4.31 12.33
C TYR A 21 -6.41 5.74 11.89
N PHE A 22 -5.93 5.94 10.65
CA PHE A 22 -5.61 7.29 10.14
C PHE A 22 -6.84 8.20 10.08
N PHE A 23 -8.00 7.69 9.67
CA PHE A 23 -9.26 8.44 9.71
C PHE A 23 -9.60 8.89 11.14
N LEU A 24 -9.48 8.01 12.12
CA LEU A 24 -9.70 8.35 13.54
C LEU A 24 -8.73 9.42 14.03
N GLN A 25 -7.44 9.36 13.62
CA GLN A 25 -6.46 10.38 13.96
C GLN A 25 -6.85 11.77 13.40
N VAL A 26 -7.39 11.85 12.19
CA VAL A 26 -7.92 13.10 11.63
C VAL A 26 -9.13 13.59 12.42
N ILE A 27 -10.06 12.71 12.82
CA ILE A 27 -11.21 13.08 13.66
C ILE A 27 -10.74 13.66 15.00
N TYR A 28 -9.76 13.04 15.64
CA TYR A 28 -9.19 13.56 16.88
C TYR A 28 -8.49 14.90 16.68
N ALA A 29 -7.72 15.06 15.60
CA ALA A 29 -7.07 16.34 15.28
C ALA A 29 -8.11 17.44 15.04
N ARG A 30 -9.21 17.16 14.34
CA ARG A 30 -10.31 18.14 14.14
C ARG A 30 -10.86 18.64 15.46
N ARG A 31 -11.06 17.75 16.43
CA ARG A 31 -11.53 18.12 17.78
C ARG A 31 -10.50 18.95 18.53
N ALA A 32 -9.24 18.50 18.51
CA ALA A 32 -8.14 19.17 19.23
C ALA A 32 -7.87 20.60 18.70
N PHE A 33 -7.93 20.80 17.39
CA PHE A 33 -7.66 22.09 16.76
C PHE A 33 -8.92 22.92 16.46
N GLY A 34 -10.12 22.43 16.83
CA GLY A 34 -11.38 23.14 16.57
C GLY A 34 -11.68 23.37 15.08
N ILE A 35 -11.40 22.38 14.22
CA ILE A 35 -11.59 22.47 12.77
C ILE A 35 -12.85 21.69 12.32
N PRO A 36 -14.03 22.36 12.26
CA PRO A 36 -15.25 21.70 11.83
C PRO A 36 -15.24 21.38 10.33
N PRO A 37 -15.85 20.29 9.87
CA PRO A 37 -16.19 20.12 8.45
C PRO A 37 -17.05 21.30 7.94
N PRO A 38 -16.93 21.72 6.68
CA PRO A 38 -16.10 21.16 5.60
C PRO A 38 -14.65 21.69 5.57
N LYS A 39 -14.23 22.47 6.58
CA LYS A 39 -12.90 23.10 6.59
C LYS A 39 -11.79 22.04 6.61
N ILE A 40 -10.79 22.22 5.74
CA ILE A 40 -9.62 21.34 5.64
C ILE A 40 -8.28 22.07 5.87
N SER A 41 -8.33 23.38 6.11
CA SER A 41 -7.17 24.21 6.43
C SER A 41 -7.17 24.59 7.91
N GLY A 42 -6.00 24.81 8.50
CA GLY A 42 -5.85 25.08 9.92
C GLY A 42 -4.38 25.30 10.30
N PRO A 43 -4.02 25.11 11.58
CA PRO A 43 -2.63 25.11 11.99
C PRO A 43 -1.83 24.05 11.19
N PRO A 44 -0.53 24.30 10.89
CA PRO A 44 0.29 23.36 10.14
C PRO A 44 0.27 21.93 10.68
N GLU A 45 0.16 21.74 12.00
CA GLU A 45 0.06 20.43 12.67
C GLU A 45 -1.18 19.65 12.20
N PHE A 46 -2.32 20.33 12.16
CA PHE A 46 -3.58 19.75 11.67
C PHE A 46 -3.46 19.39 10.19
N GLU A 47 -2.95 20.32 9.38
CA GLU A 47 -2.83 20.11 7.94
C GLU A 47 -1.91 18.94 7.61
N ARG A 48 -0.80 18.76 8.34
CA ARG A 48 0.09 17.59 8.17
C ARG A 48 -0.62 16.27 8.45
N ILE A 49 -1.38 16.17 9.55
CA ILE A 49 -2.16 14.96 9.88
C ILE A 49 -3.20 14.67 8.80
N PHE A 50 -3.94 15.71 8.38
CA PHE A 50 -4.95 15.60 7.33
C PHE A 50 -4.34 15.15 6.00
N ARG A 51 -3.24 15.78 5.57
CA ARG A 51 -2.54 15.42 4.32
C ARG A 51 -1.91 14.03 4.38
N ALA A 52 -1.41 13.60 5.53
CA ALA A 52 -0.87 12.26 5.70
C ALA A 52 -1.96 11.19 5.51
N GLN A 53 -3.16 11.40 6.06
CA GLN A 53 -4.30 10.50 5.88
C GLN A 53 -4.82 10.51 4.43
N VAL A 54 -4.96 11.68 3.81
CA VAL A 54 -5.41 11.80 2.41
C VAL A 54 -4.43 11.09 1.47
N ASN A 55 -3.13 11.34 1.61
CA ASN A 55 -2.12 10.66 0.80
C ASN A 55 -2.16 9.13 1.02
N SER A 56 -2.31 8.68 2.27
CA SER A 56 -2.50 7.26 2.61
C SER A 56 -3.68 6.66 1.85
N SER A 57 -4.79 7.39 1.78
CA SER A 57 -6.00 6.97 1.07
C SER A 57 -5.88 6.97 -0.45
N GLU A 58 -5.16 7.92 -1.04
CA GLU A 58 -4.93 7.98 -2.49
C GLU A 58 -4.11 6.79 -3.00
N TYR A 59 -3.12 6.33 -2.22
CA TYR A 59 -2.30 5.17 -2.60
C TYR A 59 -2.93 3.83 -2.26
N PHE A 60 -3.90 3.78 -1.33
CA PHE A 60 -4.46 2.52 -0.87
C PHE A 60 -5.10 1.68 -2.00
N PRO A 61 -5.87 2.24 -2.94
CA PRO A 61 -6.36 1.49 -4.11
C PRO A 61 -5.24 0.96 -5.00
N ILE A 62 -4.17 1.73 -5.19
CA ILE A 62 -3.00 1.32 -5.99
C ILE A 62 -2.33 0.13 -5.29
N PHE A 63 -2.09 0.23 -3.99
CA PHE A 63 -1.55 -0.85 -3.19
C PHE A 63 -2.38 -2.13 -3.29
N LEU A 64 -3.71 -2.04 -3.13
CA LEU A 64 -4.59 -3.21 -3.24
C LEU A 64 -4.51 -3.86 -4.62
N ALA A 65 -4.60 -3.06 -5.69
CA ALA A 65 -4.50 -3.59 -7.05
C ALA A 65 -3.19 -4.36 -7.26
N LEU A 66 -2.07 -3.79 -6.84
CA LEU A 66 -0.75 -4.42 -7.01
C LEU A 66 -0.55 -5.63 -6.09
N LEU A 67 -0.99 -5.57 -4.83
CA LEU A 67 -0.92 -6.68 -3.88
C LEU A 67 -1.63 -7.91 -4.43
N TRP A 68 -2.86 -7.73 -4.90
CA TRP A 68 -3.67 -8.83 -5.42
C TRP A 68 -3.11 -9.37 -6.74
N GLN A 69 -2.69 -8.49 -7.65
CA GLN A 69 -2.14 -8.92 -8.92
C GLN A 69 -0.81 -9.69 -8.75
N ALA A 70 0.09 -9.18 -7.91
CA ALA A 70 1.34 -9.87 -7.58
C ALA A 70 1.09 -11.18 -6.82
N GLY A 71 0.12 -11.20 -5.91
CA GLY A 71 -0.18 -12.40 -5.13
C GLY A 71 -0.81 -13.53 -5.94
N LEU A 72 -1.69 -13.18 -6.88
CA LEU A 72 -2.40 -14.15 -7.73
C LEU A 72 -1.54 -14.66 -8.90
N PHE A 73 -0.77 -13.78 -9.55
CA PHE A 73 -0.06 -14.12 -10.79
C PHE A 73 1.43 -14.38 -10.59
N PHE A 74 2.02 -13.99 -9.46
CA PHE A 74 3.44 -14.19 -9.20
C PHE A 74 3.67 -15.12 -8.01
N HIS A 75 3.42 -14.66 -6.78
CA HIS A 75 3.62 -15.48 -5.59
C HIS A 75 2.92 -14.90 -4.36
N GLN A 76 1.93 -15.62 -3.81
CA GLN A 76 1.13 -15.19 -2.65
C GLN A 76 2.00 -14.75 -1.45
N GLY A 77 2.94 -15.60 -1.02
CA GLY A 77 3.78 -15.34 0.17
C GLY A 77 4.64 -14.08 0.04
N LEU A 78 5.35 -13.92 -1.07
CA LEU A 78 6.15 -12.73 -1.36
C LEU A 78 5.29 -11.46 -1.39
N ALA A 79 4.16 -11.48 -2.09
CA ALA A 79 3.27 -10.34 -2.16
C ALA A 79 2.74 -9.94 -0.77
N ALA A 80 2.37 -10.92 0.07
CA ALA A 80 1.95 -10.66 1.44
C ALA A 80 3.07 -10.06 2.31
N ALA A 81 4.30 -10.58 2.21
CA ALA A 81 5.44 -10.05 2.95
C ALA A 81 5.76 -8.60 2.54
N LEU A 82 5.79 -8.31 1.24
CA LEU A 82 5.93 -6.95 0.72
C LEU A 82 4.77 -6.06 1.16
N GLY A 83 3.55 -6.57 1.19
CA GLY A 83 2.40 -5.84 1.69
C GLY A 83 2.51 -5.45 3.16
N LEU A 84 3.02 -6.33 4.02
CA LEU A 84 3.31 -5.98 5.42
C LEU A 84 4.39 -4.90 5.54
N LEU A 85 5.45 -4.97 4.72
CA LEU A 85 6.48 -3.92 4.67
C LEU A 85 5.92 -2.58 4.21
N TYR A 86 5.02 -2.60 3.20
CA TYR A 86 4.32 -1.41 2.74
C TYR A 86 3.50 -0.77 3.88
N LEU A 87 2.65 -1.55 4.56
CA LEU A 87 1.82 -1.05 5.67
C LEU A 87 2.69 -0.51 6.81
N CYS A 88 3.72 -1.24 7.25
CA CYS A 88 4.65 -0.75 8.28
C CYS A 88 5.27 0.60 7.90
N SER A 89 5.65 0.75 6.62
CA SER A 89 6.19 1.99 6.11
C SER A 89 5.15 3.11 6.03
N ARG A 90 3.89 2.82 5.70
CA ARG A 90 2.79 3.81 5.70
C ARG A 90 2.47 4.28 7.12
N TYR A 91 2.49 3.40 8.10
CA TYR A 91 2.39 3.77 9.51
C TYR A 91 3.51 4.73 9.93
N CYS A 92 4.76 4.41 9.59
CA CYS A 92 5.92 5.27 9.85
C CYS A 92 5.82 6.61 9.11
N TYR A 93 5.37 6.60 7.84
CA TYR A 93 5.11 7.81 7.05
C TYR A 93 4.10 8.71 7.75
N PHE A 94 2.97 8.16 8.20
CA PHE A 94 1.92 8.91 8.86
C PHE A 94 2.42 9.54 10.17
N LYS A 95 3.10 8.73 11.01
CA LYS A 95 3.69 9.22 12.26
C LYS A 95 4.74 10.30 12.04
N GLY A 96 5.66 10.09 11.09
CA GLY A 96 6.69 11.07 10.77
C GLY A 96 6.09 12.36 10.23
N TYR A 97 5.13 12.28 9.32
CA TYR A 97 4.49 13.47 8.76
C TYR A 97 3.73 14.28 9.81
N ARG A 98 3.07 13.61 10.75
CA ARG A 98 2.44 14.28 11.90
C ARG A 98 3.45 15.13 12.68
N THR A 99 4.66 14.61 12.92
CA THR A 99 5.74 15.34 13.61
C THR A 99 6.25 16.49 12.74
N SER A 100 6.75 16.21 11.55
CA SER A 100 7.36 17.18 10.66
C SER A 100 7.25 16.78 9.17
N SER A 101 7.28 17.77 8.28
CA SER A 101 7.20 17.52 6.84
C SER A 101 8.43 16.79 6.27
N SER A 102 9.57 16.82 6.95
CA SER A 102 10.81 16.15 6.54
C SER A 102 10.85 14.68 6.97
N GLU A 103 10.36 14.35 8.17
CA GLU A 103 10.35 12.97 8.69
C GLU A 103 9.49 12.01 7.88
N ARG A 104 8.55 12.53 7.08
CA ARG A 104 7.75 11.70 6.17
C ARG A 104 8.58 11.10 5.02
N LEU A 105 9.72 11.68 4.66
CA LEU A 105 10.38 11.42 3.38
C LEU A 105 10.99 10.01 3.30
N ALA A 106 11.76 9.59 4.30
CA ALA A 106 12.39 8.26 4.28
C ALA A 106 11.34 7.12 4.23
N PRO A 107 10.29 7.12 5.07
CA PRO A 107 9.20 6.16 4.93
C PRO A 107 8.44 6.29 3.59
N MET A 108 8.26 7.50 3.07
CA MET A 108 7.64 7.70 1.76
C MET A 108 8.42 6.97 0.66
N TYR A 109 9.74 7.18 0.60
CA TYR A 109 10.58 6.54 -0.43
C TYR A 109 10.61 5.03 -0.29
N PHE A 110 10.66 4.52 0.95
CA PHE A 110 10.59 3.08 1.19
C PHE A 110 9.26 2.49 0.71
N SER A 111 8.12 3.05 1.13
CA SER A 111 6.80 2.57 0.69
C SER A 111 6.61 2.65 -0.83
N ALA A 112 7.12 3.70 -1.48
CA ALA A 112 7.12 3.81 -2.94
C ALA A 112 7.98 2.73 -3.60
N GLY A 113 9.16 2.45 -3.08
CA GLY A 113 10.03 1.36 -3.55
C GLY A 113 9.33 0.00 -3.47
N VAL A 114 8.65 -0.28 -2.36
CA VAL A 114 7.86 -1.53 -2.19
C VAL A 114 6.74 -1.62 -3.24
N LEU A 115 6.05 -0.52 -3.54
CA LEU A 115 5.02 -0.51 -4.60
C LEU A 115 5.61 -0.79 -5.98
N TRP A 116 6.79 -0.25 -6.30
CA TRP A 116 7.48 -0.55 -7.56
C TRP A 116 7.86 -2.03 -7.67
N VAL A 117 8.29 -2.66 -6.57
CA VAL A 117 8.58 -4.10 -6.55
C VAL A 117 7.29 -4.92 -6.74
N LEU A 118 6.19 -4.56 -6.08
CA LEU A 118 4.89 -5.19 -6.29
C LEU A 118 4.40 -5.03 -7.72
N LEU A 119 4.59 -3.85 -8.32
CA LEU A 119 4.25 -3.61 -9.73
C LEU A 119 5.07 -4.49 -10.68
N ALA A 120 6.38 -4.62 -10.45
CA ALA A 120 7.23 -5.50 -11.24
C ALA A 120 6.78 -6.96 -11.12
N ALA A 121 6.52 -7.45 -9.91
CA ALA A 121 6.01 -8.81 -9.69
C ALA A 121 4.66 -9.04 -10.38
N ALA A 122 3.72 -8.09 -10.25
CA ALA A 122 2.43 -8.13 -10.93
C ALA A 122 2.57 -8.19 -12.46
N ALA A 123 3.39 -7.31 -13.04
CA ALA A 123 3.61 -7.24 -14.48
C ALA A 123 4.28 -8.51 -15.02
N LEU A 124 5.31 -9.01 -14.34
CA LEU A 124 5.99 -10.26 -14.71
C LEU A 124 5.04 -11.46 -14.66
N GLY A 125 4.24 -11.57 -13.59
CA GLY A 125 3.25 -12.64 -13.45
C GLY A 125 2.18 -12.62 -14.55
N VAL A 126 1.61 -11.44 -14.84
CA VAL A 126 0.64 -11.26 -15.94
C VAL A 126 1.25 -11.63 -17.29
N LEU A 127 2.47 -11.16 -17.54
CA LEU A 127 3.15 -11.39 -18.80
C LEU A 127 3.46 -12.87 -18.99
N HIS A 128 4.01 -13.54 -17.97
CA HIS A 128 4.27 -14.99 -18.02
C HIS A 128 2.99 -15.78 -18.28
N PHE A 129 1.91 -15.48 -17.55
CA PHE A 129 0.62 -16.12 -17.77
C PHE A 129 0.10 -15.90 -19.19
N SER A 130 0.18 -14.66 -19.70
CA SER A 130 -0.31 -14.31 -21.03
C SER A 130 0.50 -15.00 -22.15
N LEU A 131 1.83 -15.03 -22.02
CA LEU A 131 2.71 -15.72 -22.98
C LEU A 131 2.47 -17.23 -22.99
N SER A 132 2.35 -17.83 -21.80
CA SER A 132 2.08 -19.26 -21.66
C SER A 132 0.72 -19.63 -22.24
N HIS A 133 -0.32 -18.84 -21.92
CA HIS A 133 -1.69 -19.15 -22.29
C HIS A 133 -2.01 -18.89 -23.76
N TYR A 134 -1.59 -17.74 -24.31
CA TYR A 134 -1.95 -17.33 -25.67
C TYR A 134 -0.91 -17.70 -26.72
N VAL A 135 0.36 -17.79 -26.36
CA VAL A 135 1.48 -18.04 -27.30
C VAL A 135 2.09 -19.43 -27.12
N GLY A 136 1.75 -20.14 -26.03
CA GLY A 136 2.34 -21.44 -25.71
C GLY A 136 3.80 -21.36 -25.26
N LEU A 137 4.33 -20.16 -25.01
CA LEU A 137 5.71 -19.93 -24.59
C LEU A 137 5.79 -19.96 -23.06
N ASP A 138 6.29 -21.08 -22.52
CA ASP A 138 6.64 -21.17 -21.11
C ASP A 138 8.07 -20.70 -20.89
N VAL A 139 8.21 -19.42 -20.51
CA VAL A 139 9.50 -18.77 -20.25
C VAL A 139 10.30 -19.52 -19.18
N LEU A 140 9.64 -20.12 -18.17
CA LEU A 140 10.34 -20.85 -17.12
C LEU A 140 10.97 -22.13 -17.67
N ARG A 141 10.25 -22.87 -18.52
CA ARG A 141 10.82 -24.07 -19.18
C ARG A 141 12.01 -23.71 -20.06
N LEU A 142 11.93 -22.61 -20.80
CA LEU A 142 13.02 -22.14 -21.67
C LEU A 142 14.29 -21.76 -20.90
N LEU A 143 14.15 -21.25 -19.68
CA LEU A 143 15.29 -20.87 -18.83
C LEU A 143 15.92 -22.05 -18.09
N THR A 144 15.23 -23.18 -17.98
CA THR A 144 15.69 -24.40 -17.29
C THR A 144 16.12 -25.53 -18.23
N ALA A 145 15.99 -25.33 -19.55
CA ALA A 145 16.44 -26.25 -20.59
C ALA A 145 17.89 -25.94 -21.00
#